data_AF-A0A940JYT0-F1
#
_entry.id   AF-A0A940JYT0-F1
#
_cell.length_a   1.000
_cell.length_b   1.000
_cell.length_c   1.000
_cell.angle_alpha   90.00
_cell.angle_beta   90.00
_cell.angle_gamma   90.00
#
_symmetry.space_group_name_H-M   'P 1'
#
loop_
_entity.id
_entity.type
_entity.pdbx_description
1 polymer ?
#
loop_
_entity_poly.entity_id
_entity_poly.type
_entity_poly.pdbx_seq_one_letter_code
_entity_poly.pdbx_strand_id
1 'polypeptide(L)'
;MDQLATDPVAASEVDPAEDPAEVTGAAEEQPSLEGDMYPEDASEPEGVEGEENPDEPEGEPDEPAIEPPHSWKAEDKERWANIPREAQEIIARRETEVARLITDKGKEVEQAKTETVTQAAQEIAAFRDQQAQTYLQLAAQIMPQEPDQRLLYSDDPQHHVLYNQQRAIWESAVAQQQRLQLAAQHEAAEAQRIQQDLEAQAKAADDAKLREAFPEWFDDGETGKKLQSELKSAADELGYSELWEQRNAADVLALRKVAEWRADARRWQSYDRNRRNPNGTYKAAQRQLPPVTKPGSAPGNAVQSTDPVKLLYPND
;
A
#
# COMPACT_ATOMS: atom_id res chain seq x y z
N MET A 1 30.69 -50.16 -64.32
CA MET A 1 30.90 -51.19 -63.29
C MET A 1 32.30 -51.02 -62.79
N ASP A 2 32.49 -50.23 -61.74
CA ASP A 2 33.57 -50.43 -60.79
C ASP A 2 33.23 -49.70 -59.50
N GLN A 3 33.74 -50.25 -58.41
CA GLN A 3 33.01 -50.41 -57.16
C GLN A 3 33.09 -49.18 -56.25
N LEU A 4 31.93 -48.87 -55.66
CA LEU A 4 31.77 -48.15 -54.42
C LEU A 4 32.30 -49.04 -53.28
N ALA A 5 33.25 -48.55 -52.50
CA ALA A 5 33.54 -49.08 -51.17
C ALA A 5 34.02 -47.93 -50.26
N THR A 6 33.07 -47.48 -49.46
CA THR A 6 33.15 -46.63 -48.28
C THR A 6 34.11 -47.17 -47.22
N ASP A 7 35.03 -46.32 -46.76
CA ASP A 7 35.70 -46.45 -45.46
C ASP A 7 34.79 -45.95 -44.33
N PRO A 8 34.60 -46.70 -43.23
CA PRO A 8 33.91 -46.23 -42.03
C PRO A 8 34.92 -45.62 -41.04
N VAL A 9 34.89 -44.31 -40.87
CA VAL A 9 35.65 -43.62 -39.80
C VAL A 9 34.71 -43.27 -38.66
N ALA A 10 34.94 -43.95 -37.53
CA ALA A 10 34.73 -43.54 -36.14
C ALA A 10 33.39 -42.87 -35.78
N ALA A 11 32.44 -43.69 -35.31
CA ALA A 11 31.38 -43.22 -34.42
C ALA A 11 32.00 -42.89 -33.06
N SER A 12 32.02 -41.60 -32.71
CA SER A 12 32.12 -41.17 -31.31
C SER A 12 30.76 -41.37 -30.65
N GLU A 13 30.74 -42.23 -29.63
CA GLU A 13 29.69 -42.29 -28.61
C GLU A 13 29.53 -40.93 -27.95
N VAL A 14 28.33 -40.35 -28.06
CA VAL A 14 27.84 -39.31 -27.17
C VAL A 14 26.46 -39.78 -26.70
N ASP A 15 26.37 -40.01 -25.40
CA ASP A 15 25.18 -40.33 -24.62
C ASP A 15 23.99 -39.39 -24.93
N PRO A 16 22.79 -39.93 -25.18
CA PRO A 16 21.56 -39.15 -25.13
C PRO A 16 20.97 -39.19 -23.72
N ALA A 17 21.04 -38.06 -23.00
CA ALA A 17 20.26 -37.84 -21.80
C ALA A 17 18.84 -37.38 -22.15
N GLU A 18 17.88 -38.14 -21.61
CA GLU A 18 16.56 -37.73 -21.07
C GLU A 18 15.41 -37.34 -22.02
N ASP A 19 14.41 -38.22 -22.05
CA ASP A 19 12.99 -37.89 -21.78
C ASP A 19 12.26 -39.18 -21.28
N PRO A 20 11.02 -39.16 -20.78
CA PRO A 20 10.66 -39.00 -19.37
C PRO A 20 9.95 -40.22 -18.72
N ALA A 21 9.84 -40.15 -17.39
CA ALA A 21 8.75 -40.67 -16.53
C ALA A 21 8.25 -42.12 -16.69
N GLU A 22 8.60 -42.98 -15.72
CA GLU A 22 7.68 -43.81 -14.91
C GLU A 22 8.50 -44.86 -14.14
N VAL A 23 8.70 -44.69 -12.82
CA VAL A 23 8.79 -45.82 -11.89
C VAL A 23 8.10 -45.46 -10.59
N THR A 24 7.14 -46.31 -10.29
CA THR A 24 6.27 -46.40 -9.13
C THR A 24 6.97 -47.04 -7.92
N GLY A 25 6.66 -46.53 -6.73
CA GLY A 25 6.27 -47.32 -5.54
C GLY A 25 7.30 -48.16 -4.79
N ALA A 26 7.83 -47.61 -3.69
CA ALA A 26 8.10 -48.27 -2.39
C ALA A 26 8.44 -47.15 -1.37
N ALA A 27 7.59 -46.73 -0.44
CA ALA A 27 7.10 -47.41 0.77
C ALA A 27 8.20 -47.68 1.82
N GLU A 28 8.41 -46.70 2.73
CA GLU A 28 8.91 -46.84 4.11
C GLU A 28 8.59 -45.52 4.85
N GLU A 29 7.49 -45.52 5.61
CA GLU A 29 7.42 -45.47 7.07
C GLU A 29 7.60 -44.08 7.70
N GLN A 30 6.45 -43.45 7.95
CA GLN A 30 6.28 -42.32 8.87
C GLN A 30 6.19 -42.84 10.31
N PRO A 31 6.85 -42.21 11.30
CA PRO A 31 6.44 -42.34 12.69
C PRO A 31 5.27 -41.40 12.97
N SER A 32 4.17 -42.02 13.38
CA SER A 32 3.05 -41.46 14.13
C SER A 32 3.50 -40.56 15.29
N LEU A 33 2.87 -39.39 15.41
CA LEU A 33 2.70 -38.70 16.69
C LEU A 33 1.26 -38.19 16.80
N GLU A 34 0.48 -39.08 17.36
CA GLU A 34 -0.79 -38.91 18.05
C GLU A 34 -0.71 -37.81 19.12
N GLY A 35 -1.78 -37.01 19.26
CA GLY A 35 -1.97 -36.20 20.47
C GLY A 35 -2.84 -34.96 20.31
N ASP A 36 -4.15 -35.15 20.50
CA ASP A 36 -5.11 -34.27 21.21
C ASP A 36 -5.15 -32.77 20.89
N MET A 37 -6.25 -32.32 20.28
CA MET A 37 -7.42 -31.73 20.99
C MET A 37 -7.08 -30.43 21.72
N TYR A 38 -7.64 -29.30 21.27
CA TYR A 38 -8.64 -28.54 22.04
C TYR A 38 -9.48 -27.66 21.08
N PRO A 39 -10.80 -27.55 21.31
CA PRO A 39 -11.74 -26.80 20.47
C PRO A 39 -11.90 -25.33 20.88
N GLU A 40 -12.50 -24.55 19.98
CA GLU A 40 -13.15 -23.25 20.21
C GLU A 40 -14.08 -23.28 21.44
N ASP A 41 -14.02 -22.26 22.29
CA ASP A 41 -15.22 -21.65 22.88
C ASP A 41 -14.90 -20.27 23.46
N ALA A 42 -15.28 -19.21 22.75
CA ALA A 42 -15.33 -17.85 23.25
C ALA A 42 -16.78 -17.56 23.63
N SER A 43 -17.15 -17.95 24.86
CA SER A 43 -18.43 -17.60 25.47
C SER A 43 -18.27 -16.44 26.46
N GLU A 44 -19.19 -15.49 26.34
CA GLU A 44 -19.38 -14.25 27.09
C GLU A 44 -19.39 -14.41 28.62
N PRO A 45 -19.19 -13.33 29.40
CA PRO A 45 -19.76 -13.25 30.74
C PRO A 45 -20.97 -12.30 30.79
N GLU A 46 -22.16 -12.88 30.89
CA GLU A 46 -23.30 -12.26 31.60
C GLU A 46 -22.98 -12.23 33.11
N GLY A 47 -23.39 -11.14 33.77
CA GLY A 47 -23.12 -10.89 35.18
C GLY A 47 -23.99 -11.72 36.15
N VAL A 48 -23.53 -11.78 37.40
CA VAL A 48 -24.37 -12.08 38.56
C VAL A 48 -23.91 -11.21 39.73
N GLU A 49 -24.80 -10.31 40.17
CA GLU A 49 -24.77 -9.64 41.47
C GLU A 49 -25.05 -10.65 42.60
N GLY A 50 -24.46 -10.46 43.79
CA GLY A 50 -24.93 -11.19 44.97
C GLY A 50 -24.08 -11.05 46.24
N GLU A 51 -24.52 -10.14 47.11
CA GLU A 51 -24.48 -10.17 48.59
C GLU A 51 -23.25 -9.67 49.37
N GLU A 52 -23.50 -8.55 50.07
CA GLU A 52 -22.82 -8.01 51.25
C GLU A 52 -22.77 -9.02 52.41
N ASN A 53 -21.71 -9.04 53.23
CA ASN A 53 -21.59 -8.27 54.49
C ASN A 53 -20.25 -8.61 55.20
N PRO A 54 -19.91 -8.03 56.37
CA PRO A 54 -18.70 -7.24 56.57
C PRO A 54 -17.68 -7.94 57.50
N ASP A 55 -16.43 -7.50 57.48
CA ASP A 55 -15.56 -7.37 58.65
C ASP A 55 -14.13 -7.12 58.17
N GLU A 56 -13.71 -5.87 58.22
CA GLU A 56 -12.29 -5.51 58.23
C GLU A 56 -11.66 -6.00 59.54
N PRO A 57 -10.45 -6.56 59.44
CA PRO A 57 -9.38 -6.08 60.28
C PRO A 57 -8.29 -5.44 59.42
N GLU A 58 -7.89 -4.23 59.82
CA GLU A 58 -6.76 -3.47 59.31
C GLU A 58 -5.54 -4.37 59.05
N GLY A 59 -5.29 -4.66 57.76
CA GLY A 59 -4.07 -5.21 57.22
C GLY A 59 -3.53 -4.24 56.18
N GLU A 60 -2.21 -4.09 56.13
CA GLU A 60 -1.43 -3.24 55.24
C GLU A 60 -1.98 -3.19 53.81
N PRO A 61 -1.88 -2.07 53.07
CA PRO A 61 -2.50 -1.95 51.75
C PRO A 61 -2.03 -3.09 50.86
N ASP A 62 -2.93 -4.03 50.58
CA ASP A 62 -2.69 -5.15 49.67
C ASP A 62 -2.27 -4.57 48.33
N GLU A 63 -0.97 -4.60 48.06
CA GLU A 63 -0.44 -4.25 46.75
C GLU A 63 -1.09 -5.18 45.73
N PRO A 64 -1.58 -4.67 44.59
CA PRO A 64 -2.41 -5.42 43.65
C PRO A 64 -1.74 -6.75 43.28
N ALA A 65 -2.45 -7.87 43.44
CA ALA A 65 -1.91 -9.19 43.15
C ALA A 65 -1.31 -9.24 41.73
N ILE A 66 -0.05 -9.68 41.60
CA ILE A 66 0.63 -9.76 40.32
C ILE A 66 0.15 -11.02 39.62
N GLU A 67 -0.56 -10.86 38.50
CA GLU A 67 -1.03 -12.00 37.71
C GLU A 67 0.14 -12.81 37.14
N PRO A 68 0.02 -14.14 37.08
CA PRO A 68 1.06 -14.98 36.49
C PRO A 68 1.19 -14.68 34.98
N PRO A 69 2.39 -14.84 34.39
CA PRO A 69 2.58 -14.61 32.97
C PRO A 69 1.63 -15.44 32.10
N HIS A 70 1.03 -14.81 31.09
CA HIS A 70 0.00 -15.45 30.26
C HIS A 70 0.53 -16.68 29.49
N SER A 71 1.81 -16.65 29.10
CA SER A 71 2.53 -17.69 28.37
C SER A 71 2.80 -18.97 29.17
N TRP A 72 2.58 -18.96 30.49
CA TRP A 72 2.85 -20.10 31.35
C TRP A 72 1.73 -21.14 31.31
N LYS A 73 2.09 -22.41 31.48
CA LYS A 73 1.14 -23.53 31.59
C LYS A 73 0.37 -23.45 32.91
N ALA A 74 -0.80 -24.06 32.98
CA ALA A 74 -1.67 -24.02 34.16
C ALA A 74 -0.93 -24.48 35.45
N GLU A 75 -0.13 -25.55 35.35
CA GLU A 75 0.67 -26.09 36.47
C GLU A 75 1.70 -25.08 37.02
N ASP A 76 2.30 -24.25 36.17
CA ASP A 76 3.27 -23.23 36.56
C ASP A 76 2.58 -21.96 37.09
N LYS A 77 1.37 -21.66 36.58
CA LYS A 77 0.50 -20.60 37.10
C LYS A 77 0.03 -20.90 38.53
N GLU A 78 -0.25 -22.15 38.86
CA GLU A 78 -0.56 -22.56 40.24
C GLU A 78 0.63 -22.39 41.19
N ARG A 79 1.86 -22.63 40.70
CA ARG A 79 3.08 -22.43 41.48
C ARG A 79 3.43 -20.96 41.70
N TRP A 80 2.94 -20.06 40.85
CA TRP A 80 3.17 -18.62 40.92
C TRP A 80 2.78 -18.02 42.28
N ALA A 81 1.63 -18.43 42.82
CA ALA A 81 1.13 -17.97 44.11
C ALA A 81 2.06 -18.30 45.29
N ASN A 82 2.93 -19.32 45.13
CA ASN A 82 3.89 -19.74 46.16
C ASN A 82 5.26 -19.06 46.03
N ILE A 83 5.47 -18.24 45.01
CA ILE A 83 6.74 -17.51 44.77
C ILE A 83 6.73 -16.20 45.58
N PRO A 84 7.86 -15.78 46.20
CA PRO A 84 7.95 -14.49 46.87
C PRO A 84 7.60 -13.31 45.94
N ARG A 85 6.89 -12.30 46.46
CA ARG A 85 6.45 -11.10 45.74
C ARG A 85 7.56 -10.42 44.92
N GLU A 86 8.74 -10.26 45.50
CA GLU A 86 9.91 -9.68 44.83
C GLU A 86 10.32 -10.48 43.57
N ALA A 87 10.23 -11.81 43.63
CA ALA A 87 10.53 -12.67 42.49
C ALA A 87 9.39 -12.62 41.44
N GLN A 88 8.12 -12.50 41.85
CA GLN A 88 6.99 -12.30 40.94
C GLN A 88 7.15 -11.00 40.12
N GLU A 89 7.54 -9.88 40.75
CA GLU A 89 7.79 -8.61 40.07
C GLU A 89 8.92 -8.70 39.05
N ILE A 90 10.04 -9.32 39.43
CA ILE A 90 11.19 -9.48 38.54
C ILE A 90 10.83 -10.34 37.33
N ILE A 91 10.09 -11.43 37.56
CA ILE A 91 9.67 -12.32 36.47
C ILE A 91 8.64 -11.61 35.57
N ALA A 92 7.62 -10.95 36.13
CA ALA A 92 6.62 -10.22 35.35
C ALA A 92 7.28 -9.10 34.51
N ARG A 93 8.24 -8.35 35.08
CA ARG A 93 9.01 -7.36 34.33
C ARG A 93 9.83 -7.99 33.20
N ARG A 94 10.52 -9.10 33.46
CA ARG A 94 11.30 -9.80 32.42
C ARG A 94 10.42 -10.37 31.32
N GLU A 95 9.28 -10.95 31.67
CA GLU A 95 8.33 -11.51 30.69
C GLU A 95 7.73 -10.40 29.81
N THR A 96 7.39 -9.25 30.38
CA THR A 96 6.96 -8.08 29.57
C THR A 96 8.08 -7.53 28.68
N GLU A 97 9.32 -7.47 29.16
CA GLU A 97 10.49 -7.11 28.35
C GLU A 97 10.73 -8.12 27.21
N VAL A 98 10.65 -9.42 27.48
CA VAL A 98 10.81 -10.49 26.49
C VAL A 98 9.68 -10.46 25.47
N ALA A 99 8.43 -10.32 25.90
CA ALA A 99 7.28 -10.20 25.00
C ALA A 99 7.40 -8.98 24.07
N ARG A 100 7.88 -7.85 24.61
CA ARG A 100 8.19 -6.66 23.80
C ARG A 100 9.31 -6.94 22.79
N LEU A 101 10.41 -7.55 23.21
CA LEU A 101 11.52 -7.90 22.32
C LEU A 101 11.09 -8.85 21.21
N ILE A 102 10.27 -9.86 21.51
CA ILE A 102 9.73 -10.79 20.51
C ILE A 102 8.84 -10.04 19.51
N THR A 103 7.96 -9.16 20.01
CA THR A 103 7.08 -8.36 19.15
C THR A 103 7.88 -7.41 18.25
N ASP A 104 8.88 -6.72 18.80
CA ASP A 104 9.73 -5.79 18.09
C ASP A 104 10.60 -6.51 17.05
N LYS A 105 11.18 -7.67 17.40
CA LYS A 105 11.92 -8.52 16.47
C LYS A 105 11.04 -9.13 15.39
N GLY A 106 9.80 -9.50 15.71
CA GLY A 106 8.82 -9.96 14.74
C GLY A 106 8.55 -8.89 13.67
N LYS A 107 8.38 -7.63 14.08
CA LYS A 107 8.22 -6.49 13.16
C LYS A 107 9.47 -6.24 12.32
N GLU A 108 10.65 -6.28 12.92
CA GLU A 108 11.93 -6.10 12.21
C GLU A 108 12.15 -7.18 11.15
N VAL A 109 11.85 -8.45 11.47
CA VAL A 109 11.95 -9.56 10.51
C VAL A 109 10.98 -9.38 9.36
N GLU A 110 9.74 -8.97 9.62
CA GLU A 110 8.74 -8.76 8.56
C GLU A 110 9.10 -7.58 7.64
N GLN A 111 9.63 -6.50 8.22
CA GLN A 111 10.16 -5.36 7.47
C GLN A 111 11.34 -5.79 6.59
N ALA A 112 12.31 -6.50 7.17
CA ALA A 112 13.47 -7.00 6.42
C ALA A 112 13.07 -7.94 5.28
N LYS A 113 12.07 -8.82 5.47
CA LYS A 113 11.52 -9.65 4.40
C LYS A 113 10.87 -8.83 3.30
N THR A 114 10.04 -7.86 3.66
CA THR A 114 9.37 -6.99 2.69
C THR A 114 10.39 -6.18 1.88
N GLU A 115 11.41 -5.62 2.55
CA GLU A 115 12.49 -4.87 1.93
C GLU A 115 13.31 -5.74 0.97
N THR A 116 13.71 -6.93 1.40
CA THR A 116 14.48 -7.86 0.54
C THR A 116 13.71 -8.32 -0.68
N VAL A 117 12.41 -8.63 -0.53
CA VAL A 117 11.54 -8.97 -1.68
C VAL A 117 11.40 -7.79 -2.63
N THR A 118 11.20 -6.58 -2.10
CA THR A 118 11.06 -5.36 -2.90
C THR A 118 12.36 -5.06 -3.65
N GLN A 119 13.51 -5.15 -2.98
CA GLN A 119 14.84 -4.94 -3.59
C GLN A 119 15.10 -5.98 -4.68
N ALA A 120 14.85 -7.27 -4.41
CA ALA A 120 15.01 -8.32 -5.39
C ALA A 120 14.14 -8.08 -6.65
N ALA A 121 12.89 -7.67 -6.46
CA ALA A 121 12.00 -7.34 -7.58
C ALA A 121 12.51 -6.13 -8.39
N GLN A 122 13.04 -5.09 -7.74
CA GLN A 122 13.66 -3.94 -8.40
C GLN A 122 14.92 -4.33 -9.19
N GLU A 123 15.78 -5.17 -8.63
CA GLU A 123 16.97 -5.68 -9.30
C GLU A 123 16.62 -6.51 -10.54
N ILE A 124 15.61 -7.37 -10.43
CA ILE A 124 15.10 -8.14 -11.56
C ILE A 124 14.58 -7.20 -12.65
N ALA A 125 13.76 -6.20 -12.31
CA ALA A 125 13.25 -5.23 -13.30
C ALA A 125 14.40 -4.48 -14.00
N ALA A 126 15.39 -4.00 -13.25
CA ALA A 126 16.55 -3.30 -13.80
C ALA A 126 17.40 -4.20 -14.71
N PHE A 127 17.59 -5.46 -14.34
CA PHE A 127 18.30 -6.43 -15.16
C PHE A 127 17.58 -6.70 -16.48
N ARG A 128 16.25 -6.84 -16.44
CA ARG A 128 15.40 -7.01 -17.63
C ARG A 128 15.50 -5.81 -18.58
N ASP A 129 15.43 -4.59 -18.04
CA ASP A 129 15.64 -3.36 -18.82
C ASP A 129 17.02 -3.33 -19.49
N GLN A 130 18.07 -3.74 -18.77
CA GLN A 130 19.43 -3.83 -19.33
C GLN A 130 19.52 -4.87 -20.46
N GLN A 131 18.86 -6.03 -20.31
CA GLN A 131 18.80 -7.03 -21.37
C GLN A 131 18.09 -6.50 -22.61
N ALA A 132 16.95 -5.82 -22.44
CA ALA A 132 16.22 -5.20 -23.54
C ALA A 132 17.11 -4.23 -24.33
N GLN A 133 17.87 -3.38 -23.63
CA GLN A 133 18.83 -2.46 -24.25
C GLN A 133 19.95 -3.20 -24.98
N THR A 134 20.45 -4.29 -24.42
CA THR A 134 21.49 -5.12 -25.04
C THR A 134 20.98 -5.73 -26.35
N TYR A 135 19.76 -6.26 -26.38
CA TYR A 135 19.15 -6.76 -27.61
C TYR A 135 18.96 -5.67 -28.67
N LEU A 136 18.57 -4.46 -28.28
CA LEU A 136 18.48 -3.34 -29.22
C LEU A 136 19.84 -2.95 -29.79
N GLN A 137 20.90 -2.94 -28.97
CA GLN A 137 22.26 -2.67 -29.43
C GLN A 137 22.74 -3.74 -30.41
N LEU A 138 22.49 -5.03 -30.12
CA LEU A 138 22.81 -6.13 -31.03
C LEU A 138 22.02 -6.04 -32.34
N ALA A 139 20.72 -5.71 -32.27
CA ALA A 139 19.88 -5.52 -33.45
C ALA A 139 20.37 -4.36 -34.34
N ALA A 140 20.91 -3.30 -33.74
CA ALA A 140 21.46 -2.15 -34.45
C ALA A 140 22.81 -2.44 -35.14
N GLN A 141 23.56 -3.45 -34.67
CA GLN A 141 24.80 -3.89 -35.32
C GLN A 141 24.55 -4.71 -36.59
N ILE A 142 23.36 -5.32 -36.70
CA ILE A 142 22.94 -6.02 -37.91
C ILE A 142 22.46 -4.97 -38.91
N MET A 143 23.25 -4.76 -39.96
CA MET A 143 22.90 -3.90 -41.10
C MET A 143 22.66 -4.78 -42.34
N PRO A 144 21.41 -5.23 -42.60
CA PRO A 144 21.10 -6.00 -43.78
C PRO A 144 21.45 -5.22 -45.05
N GLN A 145 22.25 -5.79 -45.94
CA GLN A 145 22.53 -5.20 -47.25
C GLN A 145 21.47 -5.70 -48.24
N GLU A 146 20.75 -4.78 -48.86
CA GLU A 146 19.76 -5.14 -49.87
C GLU A 146 20.44 -5.82 -51.07
N PRO A 147 19.82 -6.88 -51.64
CA PRO A 147 20.33 -7.52 -52.84
C PRO A 147 20.38 -6.54 -54.02
N ASP A 148 21.45 -6.58 -54.81
CA ASP A 148 21.57 -5.71 -55.98
C ASP A 148 20.58 -6.13 -57.06
N GLN A 149 19.52 -5.32 -57.23
CA GLN A 149 18.47 -5.58 -58.21
C GLN A 149 18.97 -5.57 -59.66
N ARG A 150 20.13 -4.94 -59.95
CA ARG A 150 20.72 -4.92 -61.31
C ARG A 150 21.09 -6.31 -61.80
N LEU A 151 21.39 -7.23 -60.87
CA LEU A 151 21.72 -8.62 -61.17
C LEU A 151 20.54 -9.38 -61.82
N LEU A 152 19.30 -8.93 -61.62
CA LEU A 152 18.12 -9.54 -62.24
C LEU A 152 17.93 -9.16 -63.71
N TYR A 153 18.56 -8.07 -64.18
CA TYR A 153 18.39 -7.55 -65.55
C TYR A 153 19.58 -7.87 -66.46
N SER A 154 20.51 -8.69 -65.99
CA SER A 154 21.66 -9.12 -66.77
C SER A 154 21.35 -10.38 -67.58
N ASP A 155 21.92 -10.48 -68.78
CA ASP A 155 21.80 -11.68 -69.63
C ASP A 155 22.64 -12.88 -69.13
N ASP A 156 23.41 -12.72 -68.05
CA ASP A 156 24.24 -13.79 -67.47
C ASP A 156 23.46 -14.61 -66.41
N PRO A 157 23.25 -15.93 -66.61
CA PRO A 157 22.62 -16.81 -65.63
C PRO A 157 23.29 -16.81 -64.25
N GLN A 158 24.60 -16.55 -64.17
CA GLN A 158 25.32 -16.51 -62.89
C GLN A 158 24.88 -15.34 -62.01
N HIS A 159 24.47 -14.22 -62.60
CA HIS A 159 23.98 -13.06 -61.84
C HIS A 159 22.66 -13.36 -61.12
N HIS A 160 21.78 -14.16 -61.72
CA HIS A 160 20.55 -14.61 -61.05
C HIS A 160 20.85 -15.48 -59.82
N VAL A 161 21.86 -16.36 -59.91
CA VAL A 161 22.28 -17.19 -58.77
C VAL A 161 22.85 -16.31 -57.65
N LEU A 162 23.72 -15.36 -58.00
CA LEU A 162 24.30 -14.41 -57.04
C LEU A 162 23.21 -13.56 -56.35
N TYR A 163 22.23 -13.07 -57.12
CA TYR A 163 21.08 -12.35 -56.56
C TYR A 163 20.32 -13.20 -55.54
N ASN A 164 20.01 -14.45 -55.87
CA ASN A 164 19.29 -15.35 -54.95
C ASN A 164 20.09 -15.62 -53.68
N GLN A 165 21.42 -15.73 -53.78
CA GLN A 165 22.30 -15.86 -52.61
C GLN A 165 22.27 -14.59 -51.74
N GLN A 166 22.40 -13.41 -52.35
CA GLN A 166 22.30 -12.13 -51.64
C GLN A 166 20.93 -11.98 -50.96
N ARG A 167 19.86 -12.38 -51.63
CA ARG A 167 18.49 -12.36 -51.09
C ARG A 167 18.34 -13.25 -49.87
N ALA A 168 18.86 -14.48 -49.92
CA ALA A 168 18.82 -15.39 -48.77
C ALA A 168 19.59 -14.83 -47.56
N ILE A 169 20.76 -14.22 -47.79
CA ILE A 169 21.54 -13.56 -46.73
C ILE A 169 20.75 -12.39 -46.13
N TRP A 170 20.20 -11.51 -46.98
CA TRP A 170 19.39 -10.38 -46.55
C TRP A 170 18.16 -10.82 -45.74
N GLU A 171 17.39 -11.78 -46.24
CA GLU A 171 16.20 -12.33 -45.55
C GLU A 171 16.58 -12.88 -44.17
N SER A 172 17.68 -13.63 -44.07
CA SER A 172 18.15 -14.18 -42.79
C SER A 172 18.59 -13.10 -41.80
N ALA A 173 19.29 -12.05 -42.28
CA ALA A 173 19.74 -10.94 -41.46
C ALA A 173 18.55 -10.10 -40.95
N VAL A 174 17.56 -9.83 -41.81
CA VAL A 174 16.31 -9.16 -41.43
C VAL A 174 15.56 -9.97 -40.39
N ALA A 175 15.41 -11.29 -40.59
CA ALA A 175 14.74 -12.16 -39.63
C ALA A 175 15.46 -12.19 -38.27
N GLN A 176 16.80 -12.22 -38.27
CA GLN A 176 17.61 -12.16 -37.05
C GLN A 176 17.42 -10.83 -36.31
N GLN A 177 17.47 -9.71 -37.03
CA GLN A 177 17.22 -8.39 -36.47
C GLN A 177 15.82 -8.29 -35.84
N GLN A 178 14.80 -8.77 -36.54
CA GLN A 178 13.42 -8.77 -36.03
C GLN A 178 13.27 -9.62 -34.77
N ARG A 179 13.91 -10.80 -34.71
CA ARG A 179 13.90 -11.64 -33.49
C ARG A 179 14.50 -10.91 -32.29
N LEU A 180 15.61 -10.20 -32.48
CA LEU A 180 16.24 -9.41 -31.41
C LEU A 180 15.35 -8.24 -30.97
N GLN A 181 14.69 -7.56 -31.91
CA GLN A 181 13.75 -6.47 -31.58
C GLN A 181 12.54 -6.99 -30.79
N LEU A 182 11.98 -8.16 -31.16
CA LEU A 182 10.90 -8.80 -30.42
C LEU A 182 11.35 -9.23 -29.02
N ALA A 183 12.54 -9.82 -28.90
CA ALA A 183 13.11 -10.16 -27.60
C ALA A 183 13.29 -8.91 -26.71
N ALA A 184 13.76 -7.79 -27.28
CA ALA A 184 13.88 -6.53 -26.55
C ALA A 184 12.53 -6.01 -26.03
N GLN A 185 11.48 -6.06 -26.87
CA GLN A 185 10.14 -5.63 -26.48
C GLN A 185 9.57 -6.52 -25.37
N HIS A 186 9.82 -7.83 -25.44
CA HIS A 186 9.40 -8.77 -24.40
C HIS A 186 10.04 -8.46 -23.05
N GLU A 187 11.37 -8.34 -22.99
CA GLU A 187 12.08 -8.02 -21.75
C GLU A 187 11.65 -6.67 -21.15
N ALA A 188 11.48 -5.64 -21.99
CA ALA A 188 11.01 -4.34 -21.54
C ALA A 188 9.57 -4.39 -21.00
N ALA A 189 8.69 -5.18 -21.62
CA ALA A 189 7.33 -5.36 -21.13
C ALA A 189 7.30 -6.09 -19.79
N GLU A 190 8.14 -7.11 -19.58
CA GLU A 190 8.26 -7.79 -18.28
C GLU A 190 8.76 -6.83 -17.19
N ALA A 191 9.80 -6.03 -17.47
CA ALA A 191 10.32 -5.04 -16.53
C ALA A 191 9.23 -4.03 -16.10
N GLN A 192 8.45 -3.52 -17.06
CA GLN A 192 7.34 -2.61 -16.78
C GLN A 192 6.25 -3.26 -15.94
N ARG A 193 5.92 -4.54 -16.18
CA ARG A 193 4.92 -5.26 -15.36
C ARG A 193 5.39 -5.39 -13.91
N ILE A 194 6.65 -5.74 -13.68
CA ILE A 194 7.21 -5.83 -12.32
C ILE A 194 7.12 -4.47 -11.61
N GLN A 195 7.48 -3.38 -12.30
CA GLN A 195 7.38 -2.02 -11.74
C GLN A 195 5.93 -1.65 -11.40
N GLN A 196 4.98 -1.94 -12.29
CA GLN A 196 3.56 -1.69 -12.05
C GLN A 196 3.03 -2.49 -10.86
N ASP A 197 3.42 -3.76 -10.73
CA ASP A 197 3.01 -4.61 -9.62
C ASP A 197 3.55 -4.09 -8.29
N LEU A 198 4.83 -3.65 -8.25
CA LEU A 198 5.41 -3.03 -7.06
C LEU A 198 4.70 -1.73 -6.67
N GLU A 199 4.43 -0.85 -7.64
CA GLU A 199 3.68 0.39 -7.40
C GLU A 199 2.26 0.11 -6.92
N ALA A 200 1.58 -0.88 -7.52
CA ALA A 200 0.23 -1.26 -7.13
C ALA A 200 0.20 -1.83 -5.70
N GLN A 201 1.18 -2.65 -5.32
CA GLN A 201 1.33 -3.16 -3.95
C GLN A 201 1.60 -2.03 -2.96
N ALA A 202 2.48 -1.08 -3.29
CA ALA A 202 2.77 0.07 -2.45
C ALA A 202 1.51 0.93 -2.23
N LYS A 203 0.77 1.23 -3.31
CA LYS A 203 -0.51 1.96 -3.24
C LYS A 203 -1.55 1.21 -2.41
N ALA A 204 -1.68 -0.10 -2.60
CA ALA A 204 -2.62 -0.92 -1.84
C ALA A 204 -2.29 -0.96 -0.34
N ALA A 205 -1.01 -1.03 0.02
CA ALA A 205 -0.55 -1.00 1.40
C ALA A 205 -0.82 0.37 2.06
N ASP A 206 -0.62 1.46 1.33
CA ASP A 206 -0.93 2.80 1.83
C ASP A 206 -2.44 3.03 1.97
N ASP A 207 -3.23 2.61 0.99
CA ASP A 207 -4.69 2.64 1.08
C ASP A 207 -5.20 1.82 2.28
N ALA A 208 -4.60 0.67 2.58
CA ALA A 208 -4.96 -0.13 3.74
C ALA A 208 -4.72 0.62 5.06
N LYS A 209 -3.54 1.24 5.23
CA LYS A 209 -3.24 2.09 6.40
C LYS A 209 -4.24 3.25 6.52
N LEU A 210 -4.60 3.86 5.39
CA LEU A 210 -5.53 4.98 5.39
C LEU A 210 -6.95 4.54 5.75
N ARG A 211 -7.40 3.36 5.32
CA ARG A 211 -8.71 2.81 5.71
C ARG A 211 -8.80 2.53 7.21
N GLU A 212 -7.71 2.03 7.81
CA GLU A 212 -7.65 1.77 9.25
C GLU A 212 -7.66 3.07 10.08
N ALA A 213 -6.82 4.05 9.71
CA ALA A 213 -6.68 5.28 10.49
C ALA A 213 -7.74 6.35 10.17
N PHE A 214 -8.31 6.31 8.97
CA PHE A 214 -9.19 7.35 8.45
C PHE A 214 -10.26 6.82 7.49
N PRO A 215 -11.22 5.99 7.97
CA PRO A 215 -12.24 5.38 7.12
C PRO A 215 -13.17 6.40 6.45
N GLU A 216 -13.44 7.54 7.10
CA GLU A 216 -14.28 8.63 6.56
C GLU A 216 -13.72 9.25 5.26
N TRP A 217 -12.42 9.05 4.99
CA TRP A 217 -11.80 9.49 3.74
C TRP A 217 -12.37 8.81 2.49
N PHE A 218 -12.80 7.55 2.64
CA PHE A 218 -13.32 6.72 1.55
C PHE A 218 -14.85 6.77 1.45
N ASP A 219 -15.51 7.66 2.20
CA ASP A 219 -16.94 7.88 2.07
C ASP A 219 -17.25 8.69 0.79
N ASP A 220 -17.97 8.08 -0.14
CA ASP A 220 -18.41 8.73 -1.39
C ASP A 220 -19.58 9.72 -1.18
N GLY A 221 -20.10 9.80 0.04
CA GLY A 221 -21.12 10.74 0.47
C GLY A 221 -20.68 12.22 0.48
N GLU A 222 -21.57 13.10 0.95
CA GLU A 222 -21.25 14.53 1.08
C GLU A 222 -20.17 14.80 2.14
N THR A 223 -20.13 13.99 3.18
CA THR A 223 -19.20 14.07 4.31
C THR A 223 -17.76 13.86 3.85
N GLY A 224 -17.49 12.75 3.14
CA GLY A 224 -16.15 12.51 2.59
C GLY A 224 -15.74 13.55 1.55
N LYS A 225 -16.65 14.01 0.66
CA LYS A 225 -16.35 15.07 -0.31
C LYS A 225 -16.00 16.41 0.34
N LYS A 226 -16.74 16.82 1.38
CA LYS A 226 -16.44 18.05 2.15
C LYS A 226 -15.06 17.93 2.80
N LEU A 227 -14.78 16.81 3.43
CA LEU A 227 -13.51 16.52 4.08
C LEU A 227 -12.33 16.55 3.10
N GLN A 228 -12.46 15.91 1.94
CA GLN A 228 -11.45 15.96 0.87
C GLN A 228 -11.23 17.40 0.38
N SER A 229 -12.29 18.21 0.25
CA SER A 229 -12.15 19.61 -0.15
C SER A 229 -11.45 20.48 0.90
N GLU A 230 -11.72 20.24 2.18
CA GLU A 230 -11.05 20.93 3.29
C GLU A 230 -9.57 20.56 3.35
N LEU A 231 -9.25 19.27 3.17
CA LEU A 231 -7.87 18.78 3.13
C LEU A 231 -7.11 19.33 1.91
N LYS A 232 -7.76 19.41 0.75
CA LYS A 232 -7.17 20.02 -0.44
C LYS A 232 -6.93 21.52 -0.24
N SER A 233 -7.87 22.25 0.36
CA SER A 233 -7.69 23.65 0.72
C SER A 233 -6.53 23.85 1.71
N ALA A 234 -6.40 22.96 2.70
CA ALA A 234 -5.26 22.96 3.61
C ALA A 234 -3.93 22.64 2.90
N ALA A 235 -3.93 21.71 1.95
CA ALA A 235 -2.79 21.39 1.12
C ALA A 235 -2.36 22.59 0.25
N ASP A 236 -3.30 23.27 -0.40
CA ASP A 236 -3.04 24.44 -1.24
C ASP A 236 -2.39 25.58 -0.44
N GLU A 237 -2.87 25.84 0.77
CA GLU A 237 -2.28 26.85 1.66
C GLU A 237 -0.87 26.49 2.15
N LEU A 238 -0.54 25.21 2.21
CA LEU A 238 0.80 24.72 2.54
C LEU A 238 1.73 24.61 1.32
N GLY A 239 1.24 24.95 0.12
CA GLY A 239 2.00 24.79 -1.13
C GLY A 239 2.11 23.33 -1.60
N TYR A 240 1.24 22.44 -1.12
CA TYR A 240 1.23 21.01 -1.44
C TYR A 240 0.26 20.66 -2.60
N SER A 241 -0.14 21.66 -3.39
CA SER A 241 -1.16 21.50 -4.45
C SER A 241 -0.72 20.55 -5.57
N GLU A 242 0.56 20.59 -5.97
CA GLU A 242 1.10 19.76 -7.05
C GLU A 242 1.34 18.31 -6.63
N LEU A 243 1.60 18.08 -5.34
CA LEU A 243 1.85 16.76 -4.77
C LEU A 243 0.55 16.04 -4.38
N TRP A 244 -0.61 16.71 -4.50
CA TRP A 244 -1.90 16.11 -4.17
C TRP A 244 -2.19 14.84 -4.96
N GLU A 245 -1.74 14.76 -6.22
CA GLU A 245 -1.93 13.57 -7.07
C GLU A 245 -1.02 12.40 -6.67
N GLN A 246 0.12 12.69 -6.05
CA GLN A 246 1.12 11.71 -5.62
C GLN A 246 1.10 11.46 -4.11
N ARG A 247 0.06 11.96 -3.42
CA ARG A 247 -0.06 11.87 -1.97
C ARG A 247 -0.03 10.41 -1.50
N ASN A 248 0.72 10.14 -0.44
CA ASN A 248 0.69 8.86 0.25
C ASN A 248 -0.27 8.91 1.46
N ALA A 249 -0.45 7.78 2.15
CA ALA A 249 -1.30 7.75 3.34
C ALA A 249 -0.83 8.68 4.47
N ALA A 250 0.49 8.83 4.64
CA ALA A 250 1.07 9.71 5.65
C ALA A 250 0.74 11.19 5.39
N ASP A 251 0.75 11.62 4.13
CA ASP A 251 0.40 12.97 3.71
C ASP A 251 -1.06 13.27 4.06
N VAL A 252 -1.98 12.35 3.76
CA VAL A 252 -3.40 12.52 4.09
C VAL A 252 -3.62 12.62 5.59
N LEU A 253 -2.95 11.76 6.37
CA LEU A 253 -3.02 11.80 7.84
C LEU A 253 -2.39 13.07 8.43
N ALA A 254 -1.29 13.54 7.86
CA ALA A 254 -0.66 14.79 8.26
C ALA A 254 -1.55 16.00 7.96
N LEU A 255 -2.14 16.05 6.76
CA LEU A 255 -3.08 17.11 6.38
C LEU A 255 -4.32 17.11 7.27
N ARG A 256 -4.81 15.93 7.67
CA ARG A 256 -5.87 15.81 8.68
C ARG A 256 -5.46 16.43 10.00
N LYS A 257 -4.26 16.13 10.51
CA LYS A 257 -3.75 16.75 11.74
C LYS A 257 -3.62 18.26 11.62
N VAL A 258 -3.19 18.76 10.47
CA VAL A 258 -3.14 20.21 10.20
C VAL A 258 -4.55 20.81 10.23
N ALA A 259 -5.54 20.15 9.63
CA ALA A 259 -6.93 20.62 9.66
C ALA A 259 -7.50 20.67 11.09
N GLU A 260 -7.22 19.65 11.92
CA GLU A 260 -7.58 19.61 13.33
C GLU A 260 -6.94 20.78 14.11
N TRP A 261 -5.63 20.99 13.98
CA TRP A 261 -4.94 22.10 14.64
C TRP A 261 -5.46 23.48 14.21
N ARG A 262 -5.85 23.63 12.94
CA ARG A 262 -6.48 24.86 12.46
C ARG A 262 -7.83 25.09 13.10
N ALA A 263 -8.65 24.06 13.23
CA ALA A 263 -9.94 24.16 13.91
C ALA A 263 -9.75 24.56 15.38
N ASP A 264 -8.80 23.95 16.08
CA ASP A 264 -8.52 24.27 17.48
C ASP A 264 -7.92 25.66 17.66
N ALA A 265 -7.01 26.09 16.77
CA ALA A 265 -6.48 27.45 16.77
C ALA A 265 -7.61 28.49 16.58
N ARG A 266 -8.57 28.24 15.70
CA ARG A 266 -9.75 29.11 15.50
C ARG A 266 -10.64 29.15 16.75
N ARG A 267 -10.87 28.01 17.41
CA ARG A 267 -11.61 27.94 18.68
C ARG A 267 -10.89 28.70 19.80
N TRP A 268 -9.57 28.57 19.89
CA TRP A 268 -8.79 29.27 20.90
C TRP A 268 -8.78 30.79 20.66
N GLN A 269 -8.64 31.23 19.41
CA GLN A 269 -8.75 32.64 19.03
C GLN A 269 -10.13 33.22 19.34
N SER A 270 -11.22 32.47 19.13
CA SER A 270 -12.57 32.93 19.46
C SER A 270 -12.80 32.99 20.97
N TYR A 271 -12.30 32.01 21.71
CA TYR A 271 -12.32 32.00 23.18
C TYR A 271 -11.54 33.19 23.75
N ASP A 272 -10.31 33.42 23.30
CA ASP A 272 -9.48 34.54 23.76
C ASP A 272 -10.10 35.90 23.38
N ARG A 273 -10.71 36.02 22.19
CA ARG A 273 -11.47 37.21 21.79
C ARG A 273 -12.65 37.47 22.73
N ASN A 274 -13.43 36.43 23.05
CA ASN A 274 -14.57 36.54 23.97
C ASN A 274 -14.11 36.85 25.41
N ARG A 275 -12.96 36.31 25.84
CA ARG A 275 -12.37 36.59 27.15
C ARG A 275 -11.83 38.02 27.26
N ARG A 276 -11.23 38.54 26.19
CA ARG A 276 -10.71 39.92 26.14
C ARG A 276 -11.82 40.97 25.99
N ASN A 277 -12.95 40.62 25.38
CA ASN A 277 -14.12 41.49 25.24
C ASN A 277 -15.40 40.80 25.76
N PRO A 278 -15.54 40.58 27.08
CA PRO A 278 -16.72 39.93 27.63
C PRO A 278 -18.00 40.74 27.34
N ASN A 279 -17.89 42.07 27.22
CA ASN A 279 -19.01 42.96 26.88
C ASN A 279 -19.28 43.10 25.36
N GLY A 280 -18.44 42.51 24.49
CA GLY A 280 -18.61 42.58 23.04
C GLY A 280 -19.78 41.73 22.53
N THR A 281 -19.98 40.55 23.13
CA THR A 281 -21.13 39.67 22.86
C THR A 281 -22.42 40.28 23.41
N TYR A 282 -22.42 40.88 24.60
CA TYR A 282 -23.57 41.62 25.14
C TYR A 282 -23.94 42.84 24.29
N LYS A 283 -22.96 43.60 23.77
CA LYS A 283 -23.23 44.72 22.85
C LYS A 283 -23.73 44.27 21.47
N ALA A 284 -23.28 43.12 20.97
CA ALA A 284 -23.80 42.54 19.72
C ALA A 284 -25.24 42.00 19.89
N ALA A 285 -25.54 41.34 21.01
CA ALA A 285 -26.89 40.91 21.35
C ALA A 285 -27.84 42.10 21.64
N GLN A 286 -27.35 43.18 22.27
CA GLN A 286 -28.11 44.42 22.45
C GLN A 286 -28.48 45.13 21.15
N ARG A 287 -27.75 44.92 20.06
CA ARG A 287 -28.10 45.45 18.73
C ARG A 287 -29.19 44.65 18.01
N GLN A 288 -29.51 43.44 18.49
CA GLN A 288 -30.57 42.59 17.92
C GLN A 288 -31.87 42.59 18.72
N LEU A 289 -31.94 43.30 19.85
CA LEU A 289 -33.20 43.54 20.54
C LEU A 289 -34.02 44.59 19.75
N PRO A 290 -35.29 44.31 19.39
CA PRO A 290 -36.14 45.29 18.74
C PRO A 290 -36.22 46.54 19.63
N PRO A 291 -36.13 47.75 19.06
CA PRO A 291 -36.12 48.98 19.85
C PRO A 291 -37.41 49.04 20.66
N VAL A 292 -37.28 49.04 22.00
CA VAL A 292 -38.40 49.22 22.91
C VAL A 292 -38.98 50.60 22.67
N THR A 293 -40.10 50.66 21.95
CA THR A 293 -40.90 51.86 21.81
C THR A 293 -41.45 52.23 23.19
N LYS A 294 -40.93 53.32 23.76
CA LYS A 294 -41.51 53.93 24.96
C LYS A 294 -42.95 54.36 24.65
N PRO A 295 -43.94 54.02 25.48
CA PRO A 295 -45.30 54.50 25.29
C PRO A 295 -45.30 56.03 25.49
N GLY A 296 -45.56 56.78 24.41
CA GLY A 296 -45.69 58.24 24.45
C GLY A 296 -44.98 59.04 23.36
N SER A 297 -44.15 58.45 22.50
CA SER A 297 -43.58 59.17 21.35
C SER A 297 -44.34 58.86 20.05
N ALA A 298 -44.94 59.88 19.45
CA ALA A 298 -45.68 59.83 18.21
C ALA A 298 -44.83 59.28 17.02
N PRO A 299 -45.44 58.54 16.06
CA PRO A 299 -44.73 58.01 14.90
C PRO A 299 -44.49 59.12 13.87
N GLY A 300 -43.23 59.48 13.67
CA GLY A 300 -42.79 60.31 12.55
C GLY A 300 -42.36 59.46 11.37
N ASN A 301 -43.20 59.45 10.33
CA ASN A 301 -42.93 59.15 8.91
C ASN A 301 -42.02 57.96 8.53
N ALA A 302 -42.70 56.92 8.04
CA ALA A 302 -42.17 55.99 7.06
C ALA A 302 -41.80 56.71 5.76
N VAL A 303 -40.57 56.52 5.29
CA VAL A 303 -40.23 56.67 3.87
C VAL A 303 -40.22 55.27 3.29
N GLN A 304 -41.34 54.89 2.67
CA GLN A 304 -41.36 53.82 1.68
C GLN A 304 -40.88 54.41 0.37
N SER A 305 -39.71 53.99 -0.13
CA SER A 305 -39.40 54.12 -1.56
C SER A 305 -39.87 52.83 -2.25
N THR A 306 -41.14 52.82 -2.62
CA THR A 306 -41.69 51.91 -3.62
C THR A 306 -41.28 52.44 -4.98
N ASP A 307 -40.41 51.70 -5.64
CA ASP A 307 -40.07 51.88 -7.04
C ASP A 307 -41.30 51.53 -7.90
N PRO A 308 -41.92 52.48 -8.63
CA PRO A 308 -43.19 52.26 -9.34
C PRO A 308 -43.06 51.39 -10.59
N VAL A 309 -41.84 51.04 -11.01
CA VAL A 309 -41.62 50.32 -12.29
C VAL A 309 -41.84 48.81 -12.15
N LYS A 310 -41.67 48.22 -10.95
CA LYS A 310 -41.85 46.77 -10.74
C LYS A 310 -43.29 46.29 -10.59
N LEU A 311 -44.27 47.22 -10.54
CA LEU A 311 -45.69 46.89 -10.41
C LEU A 311 -46.44 46.79 -11.75
N LEU A 312 -45.81 47.18 -12.86
CA LEU A 312 -46.47 47.22 -14.17
C LEU A 312 -46.16 46.03 -15.09
N TYR A 313 -45.13 45.23 -14.81
CA TYR A 313 -44.83 44.01 -15.57
C TYR A 313 -44.31 42.88 -14.66
N PRO A 314 -45.19 42.11 -14.00
CA PRO A 314 -44.76 40.96 -13.20
C PRO A 314 -44.46 39.68 -14.00
N ASN A 315 -44.75 39.64 -15.31
CA ASN A 315 -44.62 38.44 -16.16
C ASN A 315 -44.11 38.77 -17.57
N ASP A 316 -42.91 39.34 -17.67
CA ASP A 316 -42.02 39.17 -18.82
C ASP A 316 -40.63 38.77 -18.30
#